data_AF-A0A1G1G6T3-F1
#
_entry.id   AF-A0A1G1G6T3-F1
#
_cell.length_a   1.000
_cell.length_b   1.000
_cell.length_c   1.000
_cell.angle_alpha   90.00
_cell.angle_beta   90.00
_cell.angle_gamma   90.00
#
_symmetry.space_group_name_H-M   'P 1'
#
loop_
_entity.id
_entity.type
_entity.pdbx_description
1 polymer ?
#
loop_
_entity_poly.entity_id
_entity_poly.type
_entity_poly.pdbx_seq_one_letter_code
_entity_poly.pdbx_strand_id
1 'polypeptide(L)'
;MDTTNWKVTEAPTCPHCKQVMEQMDARHLDWDSPYLWVCYNDNCTLFKKGWDHMMQTVGQLVSYRFMIQPQNGETGVIPAFSHDYLQNNGKPANPNYSEE
;
A
#
# COMPACT_ATOMS: atom_id res chain seq x y z
N MET A 1 2.74 -15.19 18.25
CA MET A 1 1.53 -15.37 17.42
C MET A 1 1.65 -16.72 16.75
N ASP A 2 0.62 -17.55 16.88
CA ASP A 2 0.58 -18.85 16.23
C ASP A 2 0.37 -18.64 14.71
N THR A 3 1.35 -19.06 13.90
CA THR A 3 1.33 -18.91 12.44
C THR A 3 0.96 -20.20 11.71
N THR A 4 0.57 -21.23 12.45
CA THR A 4 0.39 -22.60 11.91
C THR A 4 -0.73 -22.70 10.87
N ASN A 5 -1.67 -21.74 10.85
CA ASN A 5 -2.85 -21.74 9.96
C ASN A 5 -2.91 -20.57 8.97
N TRP A 6 -1.77 -19.98 8.62
CA TRP A 6 -1.76 -18.86 7.68
C TRP A 6 -1.94 -19.33 6.23
N LYS A 7 -2.76 -18.61 5.46
CA LYS A 7 -3.04 -18.96 4.06
C LYS A 7 -1.93 -18.57 3.09
N VAL A 8 -1.20 -17.49 3.35
CA VAL A 8 -0.16 -16.97 2.44
C VAL A 8 1.15 -16.80 3.20
N THR A 9 1.97 -17.85 3.16
CA THR A 9 3.26 -17.92 3.85
C THR A 9 4.44 -17.63 2.93
N GLU A 10 4.26 -17.79 1.61
CA GLU A 10 5.26 -17.49 0.58
C GLU A 10 4.95 -16.17 -0.12
N ALA A 11 5.98 -15.54 -0.68
CA ALA A 11 5.86 -14.26 -1.35
C ALA A 11 4.93 -14.36 -2.58
N PRO A 12 3.72 -13.76 -2.54
CA PRO A 12 2.77 -13.86 -3.63
C PRO A 12 3.16 -12.91 -4.77
N THR A 13 2.63 -13.15 -5.96
CA THR A 13 2.78 -12.23 -7.09
C THR A 13 1.63 -11.23 -7.14
N CYS A 14 1.95 -9.95 -7.34
CA CYS A 14 0.94 -8.90 -7.50
C CYS A 14 0.07 -9.16 -8.74
N PRO A 15 -1.27 -9.14 -8.62
CA PRO A 15 -2.15 -9.43 -9.76
C PRO A 15 -2.08 -8.35 -10.85
N HIS A 16 -1.66 -7.13 -10.51
CA HIS A 16 -1.66 -5.95 -11.39
C HIS A 16 -0.38 -5.77 -12.22
N CYS A 17 0.76 -6.25 -11.72
CA CYS A 17 2.07 -6.06 -12.37
C CYS A 17 2.92 -7.33 -12.45
N LYS A 18 2.44 -8.44 -11.86
CA LYS A 18 3.08 -9.76 -11.86
C LYS A 18 4.46 -9.83 -11.19
N GLN A 19 4.88 -8.77 -10.49
CA GLN A 19 6.08 -8.80 -9.66
C GLN A 19 5.82 -9.50 -8.33
N VAL A 20 6.85 -10.14 -7.79
CA VAL A 20 6.84 -10.74 -6.45
C VAL A 20 6.66 -9.63 -5.41
N MET A 21 5.82 -9.87 -4.41
CA MET A 21 5.52 -8.92 -3.33
C MET A 21 6.48 -9.09 -2.16
N GLU A 22 6.64 -8.06 -1.35
CA GLU A 22 7.56 -8.04 -0.21
C GLU A 22 6.79 -7.87 1.11
N GLN A 23 7.42 -8.23 2.22
CA GLN A 23 6.82 -8.07 3.55
C GLN A 23 6.98 -6.63 4.04
N MET A 24 5.86 -6.03 4.45
CA MET A 24 5.84 -4.79 5.21
C MET A 24 5.58 -5.10 6.69
N ASP A 25 6.40 -4.57 7.59
CA ASP A 25 6.17 -4.68 9.03
C ASP A 25 4.85 -3.98 9.42
N ALA A 26 3.97 -4.72 10.08
CA ALA A 26 2.63 -4.29 10.45
C ALA A 26 2.35 -4.43 11.96
N ARG A 27 3.36 -4.80 12.76
CA ARG A 27 3.22 -5.03 14.22
C ARG A 27 2.70 -3.83 15.01
N HIS A 28 2.81 -2.62 14.46
CA HIS A 28 2.40 -1.36 15.08
C HIS A 28 1.30 -0.63 14.31
N LEU A 29 0.59 -1.34 13.42
CA LEU A 29 -0.37 -0.76 12.48
C LEU A 29 -1.79 -1.31 12.67
N ASP A 30 -2.09 -1.87 13.85
CA ASP A 30 -3.39 -2.46 14.22
C ASP A 30 -3.92 -3.52 13.23
N TRP A 31 -3.03 -4.18 12.49
CA TRP A 31 -3.38 -5.37 11.73
C TRP A 31 -3.27 -6.61 12.60
N ASP A 32 -4.12 -7.60 12.34
CA ASP A 32 -4.07 -8.89 13.06
C ASP A 32 -2.77 -9.67 12.79
N SER A 33 -1.99 -9.26 11.78
CA SER A 33 -0.74 -9.87 11.34
C SER A 33 0.49 -9.01 11.61
N PRO A 34 1.65 -9.59 11.99
CA PRO A 34 2.90 -8.86 12.16
C PRO A 34 3.47 -8.32 10.84
N TYR A 35 3.02 -8.82 9.70
CA TYR A 35 3.39 -8.27 8.39
C TYR A 35 2.24 -8.38 7.38
N LEU A 36 2.33 -7.58 6.34
CA LEU A 36 1.49 -7.66 5.15
C LEU A 36 2.36 -7.93 3.92
N TRP A 37 1.84 -8.67 2.94
CA TRP A 37 2.48 -8.72 1.62
C TRP A 37 2.08 -7.47 0.86
N VAL A 38 3.04 -6.71 0.35
CA VAL A 38 2.80 -5.42 -0.33
C VAL A 38 3.54 -5.39 -1.67
N CYS A 39 2.89 -4.83 -2.69
CA CYS A 39 3.50 -4.59 -4.00
C CYS A 39 4.28 -3.25 -4.01
N TYR A 40 5.60 -3.31 -3.97
CA TYR A 40 6.47 -2.13 -4.04
C TYR A 40 6.91 -1.71 -5.45
N ASN A 41 6.47 -2.42 -6.50
CA ASN A 41 6.78 -2.03 -7.87
C ASN A 41 6.11 -0.69 -8.26
N ASP A 42 6.91 0.36 -8.47
CA ASP A 42 6.44 1.69 -8.91
C ASP A 42 5.94 1.74 -10.36
N ASN A 43 6.24 0.70 -11.14
CA ASN A 43 5.65 0.51 -12.46
C ASN A 43 4.33 -0.26 -12.42
N CYS A 44 3.79 -0.56 -11.23
CA CYS A 44 2.51 -1.25 -11.09
C CYS A 44 1.37 -0.40 -11.65
N THR A 45 0.52 -1.00 -12.48
CA THR A 45 -0.63 -0.32 -13.10
C THR A 45 -1.61 0.22 -12.07
N LEU A 46 -1.82 -0.50 -10.96
CA LEU A 46 -2.64 -0.04 -9.83
C LEU A 46 -2.05 1.22 -9.21
N PHE A 47 -0.75 1.19 -8.90
CA PHE A 47 -0.06 2.32 -8.27
C PHE A 47 -0.02 3.55 -9.19
N LYS A 48 0.26 3.37 -10.49
CA LYS A 48 0.27 4.49 -11.43
C LYS A 48 -1.10 5.14 -11.58
N LYS A 49 -2.16 4.34 -11.72
CA LYS A 49 -3.54 4.86 -11.87
C LYS A 49 -4.10 5.45 -10.57
N GLY A 50 -3.62 5.00 -9.41
CA GLY A 50 -4.07 5.48 -8.12
C GLY A 50 -3.80 6.97 -7.90
N TRP A 51 -2.71 7.51 -8.47
CA TRP A 51 -2.39 8.94 -8.44
C TRP A 51 -3.52 9.79 -9.04
N ASP A 52 -3.89 9.48 -10.28
CA ASP A 52 -4.94 10.20 -10.99
C ASP A 52 -6.29 10.03 -10.28
N HIS A 53 -6.59 8.81 -9.83
CA HIS A 53 -7.84 8.51 -9.11
C HIS A 53 -7.96 9.32 -7.82
N MET A 54 -6.95 9.31 -6.95
CA MET A 54 -6.98 10.03 -5.68
C MET A 54 -7.00 11.54 -5.86
N MET A 55 -6.30 12.05 -6.88
CA MET A 55 -6.36 13.47 -7.23
C MET A 55 -7.77 13.86 -7.70
N GLN A 56 -8.38 13.07 -8.58
CA GLN A 56 -9.72 13.37 -9.13
C GLN A 56 -10.85 13.23 -8.10
N THR A 57 -10.73 12.29 -7.17
CA THR A 57 -11.81 11.94 -6.23
C THR A 57 -11.66 12.59 -4.86
N VAL A 58 -10.43 12.82 -4.38
CA VAL A 58 -10.14 13.32 -3.02
C VAL A 58 -9.27 14.59 -3.04
N GLY A 59 -8.71 14.97 -4.20
CA GLY A 59 -7.80 16.11 -4.32
C GLY A 59 -6.46 15.91 -3.63
N GLN A 60 -6.08 14.66 -3.32
CA GLN A 60 -4.83 14.35 -2.62
C GLN A 60 -3.81 13.76 -3.59
N LEU A 61 -2.57 14.24 -3.51
CA LEU A 61 -1.46 13.62 -4.20
C LEU A 61 -0.93 12.42 -3.40
N VAL A 62 -1.71 11.35 -3.44
CA VAL A 62 -1.39 10.05 -2.86
C VAL A 62 -1.81 8.97 -3.85
N SER A 63 -1.19 7.80 -3.79
CA SER A 63 -1.67 6.62 -4.49
C SER A 63 -1.87 5.49 -3.49
N TYR A 64 -2.06 4.28 -3.98
CA TYR A 64 -2.25 3.10 -3.15
C TYR A 64 -1.50 1.90 -3.73
N ARG A 65 -0.99 1.06 -2.84
CA ARG A 65 -0.31 -0.20 -3.17
C ARG A 65 -1.18 -1.38 -2.82
N PHE A 66 -1.18 -2.38 -3.70
CA PHE A 66 -1.87 -3.63 -3.46
C PHE A 66 -1.24 -4.37 -2.28
N MET A 67 -2.09 -4.94 -1.42
CA MET A 67 -1.67 -5.71 -0.25
C MET A 67 -2.45 -7.01 -0.09
N ILE A 68 -1.84 -7.99 0.57
CA ILE A 68 -2.48 -9.23 1.00
C ILE A 68 -2.19 -9.46 2.48
N GLN A 69 -3.24 -9.74 3.26
CA GLN A 69 -3.11 -10.22 4.63
C GLN A 69 -2.72 -11.71 4.63
N PRO A 70 -1.59 -12.09 5.25
CA PRO A 70 -1.09 -13.46 5.13
C PRO A 70 -1.95 -14.49 5.87
N GLN A 71 -2.73 -14.06 6.86
CA GLN A 71 -3.55 -14.93 7.71
C GLN A 71 -4.74 -15.54 6.96
N ASN A 72 -5.56 -14.69 6.35
CA ASN A 72 -6.83 -15.03 5.70
C ASN A 72 -6.79 -14.92 4.17
N GLY A 73 -5.68 -14.40 3.60
CA GLY A 73 -5.51 -14.16 2.17
C GLY A 73 -6.34 -12.98 1.65
N GLU A 74 -6.92 -12.16 2.52
CA GLU A 74 -7.70 -11.00 2.11
C GLU A 74 -6.83 -9.99 1.39
N THR A 75 -7.37 -9.48 0.29
CA THR A 75 -6.69 -8.49 -0.53
C THR A 75 -7.22 -7.10 -0.21
N GLY A 76 -6.35 -6.11 -0.23
CA GLY A 76 -6.77 -4.72 -0.14
C GLY A 76 -5.73 -3.78 -0.70
N VAL A 77 -5.81 -2.52 -0.29
CA VAL A 77 -4.85 -1.51 -0.68
C VAL A 77 -4.43 -0.69 0.54
N ILE A 78 -3.17 -0.26 0.56
CA ILE A 78 -2.65 0.69 1.54
C ILE A 78 -2.25 2.00 0.85
N PRO A 79 -2.44 3.17 1.48
CA PRO A 79 -2.00 4.43 0.91
C PRO A 79 -0.47 4.45 0.76
N ALA A 80 -0.01 5.05 -0.33
CA ALA A 80 1.40 5.17 -0.64
C ALA A 80 1.69 6.52 -1.29
N PHE A 81 2.71 7.20 -0.76
CA PHE A 81 3.30 8.34 -1.45
C PHE A 81 4.34 7.86 -2.48
N SER A 82 4.63 8.64 -3.52
CA SER A 82 5.70 8.30 -4.46
C SER A 82 7.02 8.61 -3.79
N HIS A 83 8.01 7.79 -4.08
CA HIS A 83 9.35 7.98 -3.56
C HIS A 83 9.88 9.38 -3.92
N ASP A 84 9.74 9.76 -5.20
CA ASP A 84 10.12 11.08 -5.71
C ASP A 84 9.37 12.22 -5.01
N TYR A 85 8.07 12.07 -4.71
CA TYR A 85 7.32 13.12 -4.03
C TYR A 85 7.75 13.27 -2.57
N LEU A 86 7.95 12.17 -1.84
CA LEU A 86 8.45 12.24 -0.47
C LEU A 86 9.84 12.86 -0.40
N GLN A 87 10.70 12.56 -1.37
CA GLN A 87 12.07 13.10 -1.43
C GLN A 87 12.09 14.59 -1.77
N ASN A 88 11.26 15.03 -2.72
CA ASN A 88 11.32 16.39 -3.24
C ASN A 88 10.40 17.38 -2.50
N ASN A 89 9.30 16.90 -1.90
CA ASN A 89 8.20 17.77 -1.45
C ASN A 89 7.80 17.56 0.01
N GLY A 90 8.30 16.52 0.69
CA GLY A 90 7.84 16.17 2.04
C GLY A 90 6.40 15.65 2.06
N LYS A 91 5.74 15.66 3.23
CA LYS A 91 4.32 15.26 3.33
C LYS A 91 3.45 16.32 2.65
N PRO A 92 2.46 15.93 1.80
CA PRO A 92 1.56 16.93 1.24
C PRO A 92 0.79 17.61 2.37
N ALA A 93 0.68 18.94 2.31
CA ALA A 93 -0.37 19.63 3.04
C ALA A 93 -1.72 19.16 2.46
N ASN A 94 -2.69 18.86 3.31
CA ASN A 94 -4.03 18.52 2.85
C ASN A 94 -4.67 19.80 2.27
N PRO A 95 -4.94 19.92 0.96
CA PRO A 95 -5.55 21.11 0.38
C PRO A 95 -6.96 21.41 0.90
N ASN A 96 -7.61 20.45 1.56
CA ASN A 96 -8.94 20.63 2.17
C ASN A 96 -8.89 21.04 3.65
N TYR A 97 -7.71 21.20 4.25
CA TYR A 97 -7.56 21.81 5.56
C TYR A 97 -7.02 23.22 5.39
N SER A 98 -7.86 24.22 5.61
CA SER A 98 -7.40 25.56 5.98
C SER A 98 -7.01 25.51 7.46
N GLU A 99 -5.81 26.00 7.77
CA GLU A 99 -5.45 26.34 9.15
C GLU A 99 -6.35 27.52 9.56
N GLU A 100 -7.39 27.23 10.37
CA GLU A 100 -8.09 28.23 11.19
C GLU A 100 -7.37 28.44 12.52
#